data_AF-A0A3P8JZZ4-F1
#
_entry.id   AF-A0A3P8JZZ4-F1
#
_cell.length_a   1.000
_cell.length_b   1.000
_cell.length_c   1.000
_cell.angle_alpha   90.00
_cell.angle_beta   90.00
_cell.angle_gamma   90.00
#
_symmetry.space_group_name_H-M   'P 1'
#
loop_
_entity.id
_entity.type
_entity.pdbx_description
1 polymer ?
#
loop_
_entity_poly.entity_id
_entity_poly.type
_entity_poly.pdbx_seq_one_letter_code
_entity_poly.pdbx_strand_id
1 'polypeptide(L)'
;MKVLVTGATSGLGRNAVEYLRNKGISVRATGRNEAMGKLLSKMGAEFVPADLTELVSSQAKVMLAVSIPYGTAQALPRRGAPSRPSI
;
A
#
# COMPACT_ATOMS: atom_id res chain seq x y z
N MET A 1 6.03 -3.46 -4.58
CA MET A 1 6.71 -3.07 -3.32
C MET A 1 5.70 -2.36 -2.43
N LYS A 2 5.68 -2.63 -1.12
CA LYS A 2 4.68 -2.08 -0.17
C LYS A 2 5.41 -1.34 0.94
N VAL A 3 5.08 -0.07 1.16
CA VAL A 3 5.73 0.78 2.17
C VAL A 3 4.90 0.79 3.45
N LEU A 4 5.54 0.50 4.59
CA LEU A 4 4.92 0.67 5.91
C LEU A 4 5.26 2.06 6.45
N VAL A 5 4.25 2.85 6.80
CA VAL A 5 4.39 4.15 7.44
C VAL A 5 3.85 4.06 8.86
N THR A 6 4.74 4.21 9.84
CA THR A 6 4.38 4.34 11.26
C THR A 6 4.10 5.81 11.61
N GLY A 7 3.25 6.06 12.60
CA GLY A 7 2.85 7.43 12.96
C GLY A 7 2.07 8.15 11.85
N ALA A 8 1.40 7.40 10.98
CA ALA A 8 0.73 7.89 9.78
C ALA A 8 -0.44 8.85 10.05
N THR A 9 -0.95 8.86 11.30
CA THR A 9 -2.04 9.74 11.72
C THR A 9 -1.58 11.13 12.19
N SER A 10 -0.28 11.44 12.07
CA SER A 10 0.33 12.73 12.43
C SER A 10 0.84 13.48 11.19
N GLY A 11 1.25 14.75 11.34
CA GLY A 11 1.57 15.65 10.23
C GLY A 11 2.48 15.04 9.15
N LEU A 12 3.70 14.64 9.50
CA LEU A 12 4.66 14.09 8.52
C LEU A 12 4.23 12.72 7.98
N GLY A 13 3.72 11.85 8.84
CA GLY A 13 3.26 10.52 8.45
C GLY A 13 2.11 10.57 7.43
N ARG A 14 1.15 11.47 7.64
CA ARG A 14 0.03 11.69 6.72
C ARG A 14 0.54 12.18 5.36
N ASN A 15 1.41 13.18 5.35
CA ASN A 15 1.98 13.72 4.10
C ASN A 15 2.79 12.67 3.35
N ALA A 16 3.52 11.81 4.06
CA ALA A 16 4.26 10.71 3.45
C ALA A 16 3.31 9.69 2.79
N VAL A 17 2.21 9.31 3.46
CA VAL A 17 1.20 8.42 2.88
C VAL A 17 0.60 9.05 1.62
N GLU A 18 0.19 10.32 1.70
CA GLU A 18 -0.37 11.06 0.57
C GLU A 18 0.57 11.09 -0.63
N TYR A 19 1.84 11.47 -0.41
CA TYR A 19 2.85 11.52 -1.45
C TYR A 19 3.10 10.15 -2.09
N LEU A 20 3.22 9.09 -1.28
CA LEU A 20 3.44 7.73 -1.78
C LEU A 20 2.23 7.21 -2.56
N ARG A 21 1.01 7.49 -2.10
CA ARG A 21 -0.23 7.13 -2.80
C ARG A 21 -0.37 7.87 -4.13
N ASN A 22 -0.03 9.15 -4.18
CA ASN A 22 -0.03 9.94 -5.42
C ASN A 22 0.99 9.42 -6.43
N LYS A 23 2.08 8.77 -5.98
CA LYS A 23 3.04 8.07 -6.83
C LYS A 23 2.60 6.67 -7.26
N GLY A 24 1.41 6.22 -6.89
CA GLY A 24 0.90 4.88 -7.20
C GLY A 24 1.54 3.77 -6.36
N ILE A 25 2.23 4.11 -5.27
CA ILE A 25 2.87 3.12 -4.39
C ILE A 25 1.83 2.58 -3.40
N SER A 26 1.87 1.27 -3.16
CA SER A 26 1.04 0.65 -2.13
C SER A 26 1.60 0.99 -0.75
N VAL A 27 0.76 1.59 0.09
CA VAL A 27 1.14 2.04 1.43
C VAL A 27 0.28 1.34 2.46
N ARG A 28 0.94 0.78 3.48
CA ARG A 28 0.31 0.41 4.74
C ARG A 28 0.64 1.48 5.77
N ALA A 29 -0.37 1.97 6.47
CA ALA A 29 -0.26 3.04 7.44
C ALA A 29 -0.70 2.53 8.81
N THR A 30 -0.04 2.97 9.88
CA THR A 30 -0.47 2.69 11.26
C THR A 30 -0.42 3.94 12.14
N GLY A 31 -1.30 3.98 13.12
CA GLY A 31 -1.32 5.02 14.15
C GLY A 31 -2.49 4.83 15.13
N ARG A 32 -2.51 5.69 16.14
CA ARG A 32 -3.47 5.62 17.27
C ARG A 32 -4.82 6.27 16.97
N ASN A 33 -4.87 7.20 16.04
CA ASN A 33 -6.08 7.96 15.74
C ASN A 33 -6.87 7.31 14.60
N GLU A 34 -7.94 6.58 14.94
CA GLU A 34 -8.79 5.90 13.97
C GLU A 34 -9.51 6.84 13.00
N ALA A 35 -9.89 8.05 13.43
CA ALA A 35 -10.57 9.02 12.56
C ALA A 35 -9.64 9.44 11.41
N MET A 36 -8.37 9.70 11.71
CA MET A 36 -7.35 9.94 10.71
C MET A 36 -7.06 8.68 9.87
N GLY A 37 -7.08 7.50 10.51
CA GLY A 37 -6.96 6.22 9.83
C GLY A 37 -8.01 6.02 8.73
N LYS A 38 -9.27 6.34 9.01
CA LYS A 38 -10.37 6.30 8.02
C LYS A 38 -10.11 7.23 6.84
N LEU A 39 -9.51 8.39 7.06
CA LEU A 39 -9.12 9.32 5.99
C LEU A 39 -8.04 8.69 5.09
N LEU A 40 -7.01 8.08 5.69
CA LEU A 40 -5.94 7.40 4.95
C LEU A 40 -6.48 6.20 4.15
N SER A 41 -7.43 5.46 4.71
CA SER A 41 -8.12 4.37 4.00
C SER A 41 -8.90 4.88 2.79
N LYS A 42 -9.57 6.03 2.90
CA LYS A 42 -10.25 6.68 1.75
C LYS A 42 -9.29 7.11 0.65
N MET A 43 -8.02 7.40 0.99
CA MET A 43 -6.95 7.69 0.04
C MET A 43 -6.31 6.42 -0.57
N GLY A 44 -6.84 5.24 -0.22
CA GLY A 44 -6.39 3.94 -0.72
C GLY A 44 -5.15 3.40 -0.02
N ALA A 45 -4.77 3.94 1.13
CA ALA A 45 -3.78 3.30 2.00
C ALA A 45 -4.44 2.20 2.83
N GLU A 46 -3.71 1.13 3.13
CA GLU A 46 -4.18 0.12 4.08
C GLU A 46 -3.88 0.59 5.51
N PHE A 47 -4.91 0.98 6.26
CA PHE A 47 -4.73 1.44 7.63
C PHE A 47 -4.90 0.30 8.64
N VAL A 48 -3.91 0.14 9.53
CA VAL A 48 -3.96 -0.77 10.67
C VAL A 48 -3.86 0.08 11.95
N PRO A 49 -4.97 0.23 12.71
CA PRO A 49 -4.91 0.91 14.00
C PRO A 49 -4.01 0.11 14.94
N ALA A 50 -2.96 0.74 15.44
CA ALA A 50 -2.07 0.14 16.43
C ALA A 50 -1.41 1.24 17.26
N ASP A 51 -1.26 0.97 18.56
CA ASP A 51 -0.32 1.69 19.38
C ASP A 51 0.98 0.89 19.45
N LEU A 52 2.09 1.52 19.05
CA LEU A 52 3.40 0.88 19.07
C LEU A 52 3.89 0.63 20.51
N THR A 53 3.39 1.38 21.50
CA THR A 53 3.76 1.18 22.91
C THR A 53 3.05 -0.01 23.54
N GLU A 54 1.90 -0.42 23.01
CA GLU A 54 1.09 -1.56 23.47
C GLU A 54 1.08 -2.71 22.46
N LEU A 55 2.06 -2.70 21.55
CA LEU A 55 2.03 -3.56 20.38
C LEU A 55 2.14 -5.04 20.78
N VAL A 56 1.06 -5.78 20.58
CA VAL A 56 1.06 -7.24 20.78
C VAL A 56 1.67 -7.91 19.55
N SER A 57 2.41 -9.00 19.74
CA SER A 57 3.12 -9.74 18.69
C SER A 57 2.25 -10.10 17.48
N SER A 58 0.94 -10.34 17.71
CA SER A 58 -0.05 -10.61 16.66
C SER A 58 -0.28 -9.40 15.74
N GLN A 59 -0.38 -8.19 16.29
CA GLN A 59 -0.55 -6.95 15.52
C GLN A 59 0.71 -6.59 14.74
N ALA A 60 1.88 -6.76 15.37
CA ALA A 60 3.17 -6.60 14.68
C ALA A 60 3.29 -7.51 13.45
N LYS A 61 2.82 -8.76 13.58
CA LYS A 61 2.80 -9.74 12.48
C LYS A 61 1.92 -9.27 11.32
N VAL A 62 0.76 -8.69 11.60
CA VAL A 62 -0.12 -8.12 10.55
C VAL A 62 0.53 -6.91 9.86
N MET A 63 1.20 -6.04 10.62
CA MET A 63 1.90 -4.88 10.07
C MET A 63 3.07 -5.27 9.16
N LEU A 64 3.83 -6.30 9.54
CA LEU A 64 4.98 -6.81 8.79
C LEU A 64 4.61 -7.81 7.70
N ALA A 65 3.41 -8.42 7.77
CA ALA A 65 2.95 -9.37 6.76
C ALA A 65 2.82 -8.68 5.40
N VAL A 66 3.82 -8.86 4.55
CA VAL A 66 3.76 -8.44 3.16
C VAL A 66 2.87 -9.44 2.44
N SER A 67 1.55 -9.18 2.36
CA SER A 67 0.77 -9.81 1.30
C SER A 67 1.28 -9.21 -0.01
N ILE A 68 2.02 -10.01 -0.76
CA ILE A 68 2.19 -9.79 -2.18
C ILE A 68 0.82 -10.18 -2.74
N PRO A 69 -0.03 -9.26 -3.23
CA PRO A 69 -1.00 -9.69 -4.21
C PRO A 69 -0.17 -10.14 -5.41
N TYR A 70 0.11 -11.43 -5.51
CA TYR A 70 0.18 -12.05 -6.82
C TYR A 70 -1.22 -11.86 -7.40
N GLY A 71 -1.46 -10.67 -7.97
CA GLY A 71 -2.53 -10.50 -8.93
C GLY A 71 -2.29 -11.60 -9.96
N THR A 72 -3.33 -12.39 -10.20
CA THR A 72 -3.43 -13.21 -11.39
C THR A 72 -2.99 -12.34 -12.57
N ALA A 73 -1.83 -12.67 -13.13
CA ALA A 73 -1.39 -12.09 -14.38
C ALA A 73 -2.41 -12.53 -15.42
N GLN A 74 -3.49 -11.75 -15.58
CA GLN A 74 -4.37 -11.91 -16.71
C GLN A 74 -3.51 -11.55 -17.91
N ALA A 75 -3.11 -12.59 -18.64
CA ALA A 75 -2.23 -12.51 -19.78
C ALA A 75 -2.75 -11.44 -20.74
N LEU A 76 -2.02 -10.33 -20.86
CA LEU A 76 -2.24 -9.39 -21.95
C LEU A 76 -2.11 -10.19 -23.26
N PRO A 77 -3.08 -10.15 -24.18
CA PRO A 77 -2.91 -10.77 -25.48
C PRO A 77 -1.73 -10.09 -26.16
N ARG A 78 -0.74 -10.90 -26.56
CA ARG A 78 0.43 -10.44 -27.32
C ARG A 78 -0.10 -9.73 -28.58
N ARG A 79 0.10 -8.42 -28.68
CA ARG A 79 -0.10 -7.70 -29.94
C ARG A 79 0.72 -8.42 -31.01
N GLY A 80 0.05 -8.82 -32.09
CA GLY A 80 0.64 -9.53 -33.21
C GLY A 80 1.92 -8.83 -33.70
N ALA A 81 2.94 -9.63 -33.94
CA ALA A 81 4.14 -9.17 -34.63
C ALA A 81 3.75 -8.63 -36.02
N PRO A 82 4.36 -7.53 -36.49
CA PRO A 82 4.15 -7.09 -37.86
C PRO A 82 4.76 -8.13 -38.80
N SER A 83 3.92 -8.69 -39.67
CA SER A 83 4.33 -9.49 -40.82
C SER A 83 5.26 -8.63 -41.69
N ARG A 84 6.51 -9.08 -41.88
CA ARG A 84 7.40 -8.51 -42.88
C ARG A 84 6.79 -8.73 -44.27
N PRO A 85 6.71 -7.72 -45.14
CA PRO A 85 6.40 -7.94 -46.54
C PRO A 85 7.62 -8.56 -47.22
N SER A 86 7.45 -9.72 -47.85
CA SER A 86 8.42 -10.27 -48.79
C SER A 86 8.25 -9.54 -50.12
N ILE A 87 9.26 -8.77 -50.51
CA ILE A 87 9.56 -8.44 -51.91
C ILE A 87 10.52 -9.50 -52.41
#